data_AF-A0A3D5UV39-F1
#
_entry.id   AF-A0A3D5UV39-F1
#
_cell.length_a   1.000
_cell.length_b   1.000
_cell.length_c   1.000
_cell.angle_alpha   90.00
_cell.angle_beta   90.00
_cell.angle_gamma   90.00
#
_symmetry.space_group_name_H-M   'P 1'
#
loop_
_entity.id
_entity.type
_entity.pdbx_description
1 polymer ?
#
loop_
_entity_poly.entity_id
_entity_poly.type
_entity_poly.pdbx_seq_one_letter_code
_entity_poly.pdbx_strand_id
1 'polypeptide(L)'
;VWILTDDMYEHLTYDGFKFATPAEVEPGLYERTLTMNGVSKAYAMTGWRIGYCAGPEPLIKAMTKVQSQSTSNPTSISQYAAVEALNGPQDFIPERAEVFKERRDLVVSMLNQASGLKCPTPEGAFYV
;
A
#
# COMPACT_ATOMS: atom_id res chain seq x y z
N VAL A 1 14.09 16.91 -9.21
CA VAL A 1 13.88 15.46 -8.97
C VAL A 1 12.50 15.29 -8.34
N TRP A 2 11.66 14.43 -8.94
CA TRP A 2 10.32 14.09 -8.44
C TRP A 2 10.39 12.87 -7.50
N ILE A 3 9.35 12.68 -6.69
CA ILE A 3 9.20 11.54 -5.77
C ILE A 3 7.97 10.74 -6.18
N LEU A 4 8.13 9.43 -6.24
CA LEU A 4 7.04 8.47 -6.36
C LEU A 4 7.02 7.64 -5.08
N THR A 5 5.94 7.70 -4.30
CA THR A 5 5.78 6.89 -3.09
C THR A 5 4.82 5.77 -3.40
N ASP A 6 5.19 4.54 -3.03
CA ASP A 6 4.33 3.36 -3.16
C ASP A 6 3.94 2.91 -1.75
N ASP A 7 2.81 3.42 -1.31
CA ASP A 7 2.31 3.30 0.07
C ASP A 7 1.32 2.12 0.20
N MET A 8 1.32 1.19 -0.75
CA MET A 8 0.39 0.05 -0.87
C MET A 8 0.32 -0.86 0.37
N TYR A 9 1.36 -0.83 1.22
CA TYR A 9 1.47 -1.64 2.44
C TYR A 9 1.27 -0.83 3.73
N GLU A 10 0.78 0.42 3.68
CA GLU A 10 0.66 1.31 4.86
C GLU A 10 -0.08 0.67 6.05
N HIS A 11 -1.09 -0.16 5.76
CA HIS A 11 -1.93 -0.84 6.74
C HIS A 11 -1.35 -2.18 7.26
N LEU A 12 -0.28 -2.68 6.64
CA LEU A 12 0.37 -3.94 7.01
C LEU A 12 1.71 -3.61 7.64
N THR A 13 1.67 -3.00 8.83
CA THR A 13 2.82 -2.61 9.62
C THR A 13 2.74 -3.26 11.01
N TYR A 14 3.88 -3.52 11.63
CA TYR A 14 3.98 -4.33 12.85
C TYR A 14 4.69 -3.57 13.97
N ASP A 15 4.58 -4.10 15.18
CA ASP A 15 5.39 -3.69 16.35
C ASP A 15 5.32 -2.19 16.69
N GLY A 16 4.16 -1.58 16.43
CA GLY A 16 3.91 -0.17 16.73
C GLY A 16 4.53 0.80 15.73
N PHE A 17 4.99 0.32 14.57
CA PHE A 17 5.45 1.17 13.48
C PHE A 17 4.34 2.16 13.09
N LYS A 18 4.69 3.44 13.05
CA LYS A 18 3.79 4.50 12.63
C LYS A 18 4.10 4.85 11.19
N PHE A 19 3.19 4.48 10.30
CA PHE A 19 3.29 4.86 8.90
C PHE A 19 3.26 6.39 8.73
N ALA A 20 4.06 6.89 7.79
CA ALA A 20 4.09 8.27 7.36
C ALA A 20 4.50 8.32 5.88
N THR A 21 3.95 9.27 5.13
CA THR A 21 4.27 9.45 3.71
C THR A 21 5.08 10.73 3.47
N PRO A 22 6.05 10.77 2.54
CA PRO A 22 6.87 11.96 2.26
C PRO A 22 6.11 13.28 2.07
N ALA A 23 4.92 13.25 1.47
CA ALA A 23 4.10 14.45 1.25
C ALA A 23 3.50 15.01 2.55
N GLU A 24 3.32 14.16 3.58
CA GLU A 24 2.87 14.54 4.92
C GLU A 24 4.03 15.10 5.75
N VAL A 25 5.20 14.44 5.68
CA VAL A 25 6.34 14.71 6.57
C VAL A 25 7.10 15.99 6.20
N GLU A 26 7.26 16.27 4.90
CA GLU A 26 8.02 17.43 4.43
C GLU A 26 7.20 18.26 3.43
N PRO A 27 6.65 19.41 3.85
CA PRO A 27 5.84 20.29 2.99
C PRO A 27 6.56 20.72 1.70
N GLY A 28 7.88 20.85 1.70
CA GLY A 28 8.68 21.16 0.51
C GLY A 28 8.70 20.06 -0.56
N LEU A 29 8.17 18.86 -0.25
CA LEU A 29 8.02 17.76 -1.19
C LEU A 29 6.64 17.68 -1.84
N TYR A 30 5.62 18.37 -1.30
CA TYR A 30 4.22 18.22 -1.70
C TYR A 30 4.01 18.41 -3.21
N GLU A 31 4.52 19.53 -3.76
CA GLU A 31 4.40 19.91 -5.18
C GLU A 31 5.20 19.03 -6.15
N ARG A 32 5.90 18.00 -5.66
CA ARG A 32 6.72 17.10 -6.49
C ARG A 32 6.63 15.64 -6.07
N THR A 33 5.61 15.27 -5.30
CA THR A 33 5.36 13.90 -4.84
C THR A 33 4.10 13.35 -5.49
N LEU A 34 4.22 12.19 -6.13
CA LEU A 34 3.09 11.36 -6.53
C LEU A 34 2.98 10.22 -5.51
N THR A 35 1.94 10.26 -4.69
CA THR A 35 1.63 9.22 -3.71
C THR A 35 0.72 8.18 -4.32
N MET A 36 1.18 6.94 -4.42
CA MET A 36 0.42 5.80 -4.93
C MET A 36 -0.05 4.88 -3.81
N ASN A 37 -1.29 4.40 -3.93
CA ASN A 37 -1.88 3.44 -3.02
C ASN A 37 -3.00 2.64 -3.73
N GLY A 38 -3.72 1.78 -3.02
CA GLY A 38 -4.77 0.97 -3.59
C GLY A 38 -5.41 0.00 -2.59
N VAL A 39 -6.49 -0.64 -3.01
CA VAL A 39 -7.25 -1.55 -2.14
C VAL A 39 -6.72 -2.98 -2.14
N SER A 40 -5.64 -3.25 -2.87
CA SER A 40 -5.20 -4.63 -3.15
C SER A 40 -4.71 -5.38 -1.91
N LYS A 41 -4.00 -4.72 -0.99
CA LYS A 41 -3.30 -5.39 0.12
C LYS A 41 -4.08 -5.30 1.42
N ALA A 42 -4.41 -4.09 1.86
CA ALA A 42 -5.18 -3.86 3.09
C ALA A 42 -6.53 -4.57 3.08
N TYR A 43 -7.22 -4.58 1.93
CA TYR A 43 -8.57 -5.10 1.80
C TYR A 43 -8.64 -6.50 1.15
N ALA A 44 -7.48 -7.12 0.87
CA ALA A 44 -7.38 -8.38 0.12
C ALA A 44 -8.07 -8.37 -1.27
N MET A 45 -8.13 -7.20 -1.93
CA MET A 45 -8.81 -7.00 -3.20
C MET A 45 -7.89 -7.12 -4.44
N THR A 46 -6.89 -8.01 -4.41
CA THR A 46 -5.88 -8.13 -5.48
C THR A 46 -6.50 -8.36 -6.86
N GLY A 47 -7.56 -9.16 -6.96
CA GLY A 47 -8.27 -9.45 -8.21
C GLY A 47 -9.20 -8.34 -8.72
N TRP A 48 -9.49 -7.33 -7.91
CA TRP A 48 -10.43 -6.25 -8.26
C TRP A 48 -9.80 -5.15 -9.11
N ARG A 49 -8.47 -5.07 -9.10
CA ARG A 49 -7.65 -4.21 -9.97
C ARG A 49 -7.96 -2.71 -9.80
N ILE A 50 -8.03 -2.26 -8.55
CA ILE A 50 -8.15 -0.83 -8.22
C ILE A 50 -6.90 -0.36 -7.47
N GLY A 51 -6.25 0.64 -8.06
CA GLY A 51 -5.25 1.49 -7.43
C GLY A 51 -5.59 2.95 -7.70
N TYR A 52 -4.98 3.85 -6.94
CA TYR A 52 -5.18 5.27 -7.07
C TYR A 52 -3.89 6.00 -6.71
N CYS A 53 -3.81 7.28 -7.08
CA CYS A 53 -2.69 8.13 -6.73
C CYS A 53 -3.14 9.57 -6.55
N ALA A 54 -2.38 10.33 -5.78
CA ALA A 54 -2.56 11.76 -5.58
C ALA A 54 -1.22 12.48 -5.77
N GLY A 55 -1.25 13.67 -6.35
CA GLY A 55 -0.06 14.46 -6.63
C GLY A 55 -0.39 15.74 -7.39
N PRO A 56 0.62 16.48 -7.87
CA PRO A 56 0.42 17.77 -8.54
C PRO A 56 -0.54 17.69 -9.72
N GLU A 57 -1.48 18.62 -9.80
CA GLU A 57 -2.55 18.64 -10.81
C GLU A 57 -2.05 18.50 -12.26
N PRO A 58 -0.95 19.17 -12.69
CA PRO A 58 -0.42 18.99 -14.06
C PRO A 58 -0.01 17.55 -14.36
N LEU A 59 0.55 16.85 -13.38
CA LEU A 59 0.95 15.44 -13.51
C LEU A 59 -0.28 14.53 -13.59
N ILE A 60 -1.27 14.74 -12.71
CA ILE A 60 -2.51 13.96 -12.72
C ILE A 60 -3.23 14.10 -14.07
N LYS A 61 -3.34 15.31 -14.62
CA LYS A 61 -3.92 15.55 -15.96
C LYS A 61 -3.18 14.78 -17.07
N ALA A 62 -1.85 14.78 -17.02
CA ALA A 62 -1.04 14.03 -17.98
C ALA A 62 -1.27 12.51 -17.85
N MET A 63 -1.35 11.98 -16.62
CA MET A 63 -1.65 10.57 -16.36
C MET A 63 -3.05 10.18 -16.85
N THR A 64 -4.07 11.01 -16.60
CA THR A 64 -5.44 10.80 -17.10
C THR A 64 -5.47 10.73 -18.62
N LYS A 65 -4.69 11.57 -19.32
CA LYS A 65 -4.56 11.51 -20.78
C LYS A 65 -3.94 10.19 -21.26
N VAL A 66 -2.94 9.66 -20.57
CA VAL A 66 -2.38 8.34 -20.88
C VAL A 66 -3.43 7.25 -20.63
N GLN A 67 -4.12 7.29 -19.49
CA GLN A 67 -5.15 6.31 -19.13
C GLN A 67 -6.28 6.27 -20.17
N SER A 68 -6.73 7.43 -20.67
CA SER A 68 -7.79 7.49 -21.68
C SER A 68 -7.41 6.81 -23.00
N GLN A 69 -6.11 6.77 -23.33
CA GLN A 69 -5.58 6.09 -24.52
C GLN A 69 -5.15 4.64 -24.26
N SER A 70 -5.22 4.17 -23.00
CA SER A 70 -4.75 2.84 -22.61
C SER A 70 -5.90 1.92 -22.21
N THR A 71 -6.69 2.32 -21.24
CA THR A 71 -7.70 1.45 -20.59
C THR A 71 -9.05 2.14 -20.39
N SER A 72 -9.18 3.42 -20.77
CA SER A 72 -10.33 4.27 -20.47
C SER A 72 -10.53 4.47 -18.96
N ASN A 73 -11.35 3.63 -18.32
CA ASN A 73 -11.62 3.68 -16.88
C ASN A 73 -11.44 2.29 -16.25
N PRO A 74 -11.10 2.20 -14.95
CA PRO A 74 -11.14 0.94 -14.23
C PRO A 74 -12.57 0.40 -14.14
N THR A 75 -12.73 -0.92 -13.97
CA THR A 75 -14.05 -1.57 -13.88
C THR A 75 -14.97 -0.88 -12.87
N SER A 76 -16.18 -0.50 -13.31
CA SER A 76 -17.16 0.22 -12.48
C SER A 76 -17.55 -0.55 -11.22
N ILE A 77 -17.74 -1.87 -11.33
CA ILE A 77 -18.04 -2.76 -10.20
C ILE A 77 -16.97 -2.66 -9.11
N SER A 78 -15.70 -2.67 -9.53
CA SER A 78 -14.55 -2.59 -8.62
C SER A 78 -14.40 -1.20 -8.03
N GLN A 79 -14.74 -0.15 -8.77
CA GLN A 79 -14.77 1.21 -8.22
C GLN A 79 -15.79 1.31 -7.08
N TYR A 80 -17.01 0.79 -7.25
CA TYR A 80 -18.00 0.76 -6.16
C TYR A 80 -17.57 -0.11 -4.97
N ALA A 81 -16.93 -1.26 -5.23
CA ALA A 81 -16.38 -2.08 -4.16
C ALA A 81 -15.25 -1.35 -3.40
N ALA A 82 -14.41 -0.57 -4.10
CA ALA A 82 -13.36 0.22 -3.48
C ALA A 82 -13.92 1.40 -2.66
N VAL A 83 -15.04 1.99 -3.06
CA VAL A 83 -15.75 3.00 -2.25
C VAL A 83 -16.19 2.39 -0.92
N GLU A 84 -16.81 1.20 -0.94
CA GLU A 84 -17.20 0.50 0.29
C GLU A 84 -15.99 0.09 1.13
N ALA A 85 -14.91 -0.38 0.49
CA ALA A 85 -13.68 -0.70 1.19
C ALA A 85 -13.12 0.49 1.96
N LEU A 86 -13.10 1.69 1.37
CA LEU A 86 -12.52 2.88 1.98
C LEU A 86 -13.43 3.58 2.99
N ASN A 87 -14.75 3.55 2.79
CA ASN A 87 -15.72 4.25 3.66
C ASN A 87 -16.38 3.35 4.72
N GLY A 88 -16.32 2.03 4.54
CA GLY A 88 -16.90 1.06 5.44
C GLY A 88 -16.08 0.86 6.73
N PRO A 89 -16.48 -0.10 7.58
CA PRO A 89 -15.76 -0.42 8.81
C PRO A 89 -14.32 -0.85 8.55
N GLN A 90 -13.37 -0.37 9.35
CA GLN A 90 -11.93 -0.63 9.18
C GLN A 90 -11.34 -1.58 10.24
N ASP A 91 -12.12 -1.99 11.24
CA ASP A 91 -11.66 -2.72 12.43
C ASP A 91 -11.02 -4.08 12.08
N PHE A 92 -11.37 -4.66 10.93
CA PHE A 92 -10.78 -5.93 10.46
C PHE A 92 -9.31 -5.79 10.02
N ILE A 93 -8.83 -4.58 9.70
CA ILE A 93 -7.46 -4.35 9.22
C ILE A 93 -6.44 -4.70 10.32
N PRO A 94 -6.50 -4.13 11.53
CA PRO A 94 -5.55 -4.47 12.59
C PRO A 94 -5.64 -5.96 12.99
N GLU A 95 -6.83 -6.56 12.99
CA GLU A 95 -6.99 -8.00 13.25
C GLU A 95 -6.23 -8.86 12.22
N ARG A 96 -6.31 -8.51 10.93
CA ARG A 96 -5.56 -9.20 9.87
C ARG A 96 -4.06 -8.93 9.94
N ALA A 97 -3.65 -7.71 10.31
CA ALA A 97 -2.25 -7.38 10.49
C ALA A 97 -1.62 -8.24 11.58
N GLU A 98 -2.32 -8.50 12.69
CA GLU A 98 -1.81 -9.39 13.75
C GLU A 98 -1.61 -10.82 13.25
N VAL A 99 -2.54 -11.36 12.45
CA VAL A 99 -2.36 -12.69 11.82
C VAL A 99 -1.14 -12.73 10.90
N PHE A 100 -0.85 -11.65 10.16
CA PHE A 100 0.37 -11.59 9.34
C PHE A 100 1.63 -11.48 10.19
N LYS A 101 1.58 -10.76 11.31
CA LYS A 101 2.68 -10.66 12.27
C LYS A 101 3.04 -12.03 12.86
N GLU A 102 2.05 -12.81 13.31
CA GLU A 102 2.27 -14.18 13.82
C GLU A 102 2.99 -15.05 12.78
N ARG A 103 2.55 -14.95 11.51
CA ARG A 103 3.17 -15.69 10.39
C ARG A 103 4.59 -15.21 10.10
N ARG A 104 4.84 -13.91 10.13
CA ARG A 104 6.17 -13.31 9.99
C ARG A 104 7.10 -13.87 11.08
N ASP A 105 6.68 -13.82 12.34
CA ASP A 105 7.49 -14.23 13.48
C ASP A 105 7.86 -15.72 13.40
N LEU A 106 6.90 -16.56 12.98
CA LEU A 106 7.15 -17.97 12.72
C LEU A 106 8.23 -18.18 11.65
N VAL A 107 8.09 -17.55 10.48
CA VAL A 107 9.02 -17.79 9.36
C VAL A 107 10.40 -17.19 9.65
N VAL A 108 10.47 -15.98 10.21
CA VAL A 108 11.74 -15.35 10.61
C VAL A 108 12.47 -16.22 11.64
N SER A 109 11.76 -16.76 12.63
CA SER A 109 12.34 -17.69 13.62
C SER A 109 12.89 -18.94 12.96
N MET A 110 12.13 -19.59 12.08
CA MET A 110 12.56 -20.81 11.38
C MET A 110 13.77 -20.56 10.47
N LEU A 111 13.80 -19.44 9.73
CA LEU A 111 14.91 -19.09 8.86
C LEU A 111 16.19 -18.82 9.67
N ASN A 112 16.09 -18.16 10.82
CA ASN A 112 17.23 -17.88 11.69
C ASN A 112 17.72 -19.10 12.49
N GLN A 113 16.95 -20.19 12.54
CA GLN A 113 17.42 -21.48 13.08
C GLN A 113 18.26 -22.27 12.05
N ALA A 114 18.17 -21.94 10.76
CA ALA A 114 18.91 -22.61 9.71
C ALA A 114 20.36 -22.11 9.61
N SER A 115 21.32 -23.04 9.60
CA SER A 115 22.74 -22.73 9.45
C SER A 115 23.03 -22.03 8.12
N GLY A 116 23.69 -20.88 8.18
CA GLY A 116 24.08 -20.11 7.00
C GLY A 116 23.05 -19.11 6.50
N LEU A 117 21.89 -19.00 7.15
CA LEU A 117 20.88 -17.98 6.87
C LEU A 117 20.85 -16.91 7.96
N LYS A 118 20.52 -15.68 7.54
CA LYS A 118 20.22 -14.55 8.42
C LYS A 118 19.03 -13.80 7.84
N CYS A 119 17.90 -13.84 8.52
CA CYS A 119 16.67 -13.19 8.12
C CYS A 119 16.39 -12.02 9.07
N PRO A 120 16.40 -10.76 8.60
CA PRO A 120 15.98 -9.63 9.42
C PRO A 120 14.48 -9.69 9.67
N THR A 121 14.02 -9.15 10.81
CA THR A 121 12.59 -9.02 11.08
C THR A 121 12.02 -7.82 10.32
N PRO A 122 11.12 -8.01 9.35
CA PRO A 122 10.52 -6.90 8.61
C PRO A 122 9.48 -6.16 9.45
N GLU A 123 9.41 -4.84 9.28
CA GLU A 123 8.49 -3.95 10.02
C GLU A 123 7.11 -3.85 9.37
N GLY A 124 6.93 -4.41 8.17
CA GLY A 124 5.67 -4.39 7.44
C GLY A 124 5.66 -5.29 6.22
N ALA A 125 4.60 -5.19 5.41
CA ALA A 125 4.30 -6.10 4.31
C ALA A 125 4.24 -7.58 4.76
N PHE A 126 4.36 -8.54 3.84
CA PHE A 126 4.26 -9.98 4.17
C PHE A 126 5.39 -10.81 3.54
N TYR A 127 6.59 -10.21 3.46
CA TYR A 127 7.79 -10.82 2.88
C TYR A 127 8.90 -10.91 3.93
N VAL A 128 9.72 -11.96 3.87
CA VAL A 128 10.82 -12.28 4.81
C VAL A 128 12.03 -12.82 4.05
#